data_AF-A0A2K4WIL7-F1
#
_entry.id   AF-A0A2K4WIL7-F1
#
_cell.length_a   1.000
_cell.length_b   1.000
_cell.length_c   1.000
_cell.angle_alpha   90.00
_cell.angle_beta   90.00
_cell.angle_gamma   90.00
#
_symmetry.space_group_name_H-M   'P 1'
#
loop_
_entity.id
_entity.type
_entity.pdbx_description
1 polymer ?
#
loop_
_entity_poly.entity_id
_entity_poly.type
_entity_poly.pdbx_seq_one_letter_code
_entity_poly.pdbx_strand_id
1 'polypeptide(L)'
;MTQERHFREWYVELSELPQEATAPEKRARGFAFEKVLKGLLADEGLEPRSSYKSVGEQIDGSFYLDGSFLLMEAKWHALPVPASTLYQFKGKVDGKLVGTVGIFISMSGYSDDAVDALIAGKSLNLILFTKEDMDAAIIQQLGFKKILKDKLRKAAEEGLAFFPTVAEQVKTSPSEPVLIERVHYDRVTGTLLSPADQPATTPDLVIVCEGDFDRELLANLVQRILKSARATKKIQLISALGKVAVPHVANSVLAANPDVKVLAVVDSDGDIQGSELMLKNIIESANWTPIVVDPAIETWLGCSVEDAMRLRRRGGLMAHLANSLDGINLNLLRTTDSAFEAFYQEVSSL
;
A
#
# COMPACT_ATOMS: atom_id res chain seq x y z
N MET A 1 -0.70 39.81 -4.81
CA MET A 1 -0.15 39.16 -3.60
C MET A 1 -1.13 38.08 -3.20
N THR A 2 -1.01 36.92 -3.82
CA THR A 2 -1.86 35.75 -3.54
C THR A 2 -1.33 35.17 -2.25
N GLN A 3 -2.16 35.04 -1.22
CA GLN A 3 -1.83 34.22 -0.06
C GLN A 3 -1.33 32.87 -0.58
N GLU A 4 -0.06 32.55 -0.34
CA GLU A 4 0.47 31.21 -0.52
C GLU A 4 -0.31 30.30 0.42
N ARG A 5 -1.37 29.71 -0.10
CA ARG A 5 -2.10 28.66 0.60
C ARG A 5 -1.09 27.53 0.83
N HIS A 6 -0.85 27.20 2.09
CA HIS A 6 0.08 26.13 2.44
C HIS A 6 -0.46 24.82 1.82
N PHE A 7 0.29 24.21 0.90
CA PHE A 7 -0.17 23.06 0.10
C PHE A 7 -0.64 21.88 0.97
N ARG A 8 -0.14 21.79 2.21
CA ARG A 8 -0.59 20.85 3.24
C ARG A 8 -2.06 21.05 3.63
N GLU A 9 -2.46 22.27 3.98
CA GLU A 9 -3.84 22.58 4.34
C GLU A 9 -4.77 22.31 3.16
N TRP A 10 -4.32 22.68 1.95
CA TRP A 10 -5.05 22.39 0.74
C TRP A 10 -5.24 20.89 0.51
N TYR A 11 -4.19 20.09 0.69
CA TYR A 11 -4.27 18.63 0.57
C TYR A 11 -5.26 18.00 1.56
N VAL A 12 -5.28 18.48 2.81
CA VAL A 12 -6.22 18.02 3.84
C VAL A 12 -7.67 18.32 3.42
N GLU A 13 -7.97 19.56 3.01
CA GLU A 13 -9.32 19.92 2.55
C GLU A 13 -9.77 19.11 1.32
N LEU A 14 -8.87 18.81 0.38
CA LEU A 14 -9.20 17.95 -0.76
C LEU A 14 -9.54 16.52 -0.33
N SER A 15 -8.93 16.06 0.76
CA SER A 15 -9.15 14.72 1.33
C SER A 15 -10.48 14.61 2.08
N GLU A 16 -11.06 15.73 2.52
CA GLU A 16 -12.34 15.80 3.22
C GLU A 16 -13.56 15.79 2.29
N LEU A 17 -13.35 15.80 0.96
CA LEU A 17 -14.46 15.75 0.00
C LEU A 17 -15.28 14.44 0.18
N PRO A 18 -16.60 14.52 0.45
CA PRO A 18 -17.43 13.36 0.69
C PRO A 18 -17.47 12.39 -0.49
N GLN A 19 -17.73 11.10 -0.22
CA GLN A 19 -17.84 10.10 -1.28
C GLN A 19 -19.05 10.36 -2.21
N GLU A 20 -20.10 10.98 -1.67
CA GLU A 20 -21.35 11.33 -2.35
C GLU A 20 -21.21 12.57 -3.24
N ALA A 21 -20.04 13.24 -3.21
CA ALA A 21 -19.79 14.42 -4.03
C ALA A 21 -20.05 14.15 -5.52
N THR A 22 -20.57 15.18 -6.18
CA THR A 22 -20.96 15.14 -7.59
C THR A 22 -19.74 14.98 -8.50
N ALA A 23 -19.97 14.53 -9.73
CA ALA A 23 -18.90 14.36 -10.71
C ALA A 23 -18.11 15.67 -10.99
N PRO A 24 -18.75 16.86 -11.09
CA PRO A 24 -18.02 18.13 -11.20
C PRO A 24 -17.11 18.42 -10.01
N GLU A 25 -17.56 18.18 -8.78
CA GLU A 25 -16.76 18.40 -7.56
C GLU A 25 -15.55 17.46 -7.52
N LYS A 26 -15.74 16.18 -7.84
CA LYS A 26 -14.64 15.20 -7.93
C LYS A 26 -13.63 15.58 -9.01
N ARG A 27 -14.09 16.10 -10.15
CA ARG A 27 -13.21 16.62 -11.21
C ARG A 27 -12.46 17.87 -10.75
N ALA A 28 -13.12 18.80 -10.06
CA ALA A 28 -12.47 19.99 -9.50
C ALA A 28 -11.40 19.62 -8.46
N ARG A 29 -11.65 18.58 -7.64
CA ARG A 29 -10.65 18.02 -6.72
C ARG A 29 -9.41 17.51 -7.45
N GLY A 30 -9.58 16.78 -8.55
CA GLY A 30 -8.45 16.32 -9.36
C GLY A 30 -7.56 17.47 -9.86
N PHE A 31 -8.17 18.50 -10.46
CA PHE A 31 -7.44 19.68 -10.91
C PHE A 31 -6.78 20.48 -9.77
N ALA A 32 -7.41 20.52 -8.60
CA ALA A 32 -6.82 21.15 -7.42
C ALA A 32 -5.62 20.34 -6.91
N PHE A 33 -5.69 19.01 -6.94
CA PHE A 33 -4.61 18.13 -6.54
C PHE A 33 -3.38 18.26 -7.44
N GLU A 34 -3.56 18.40 -8.76
CA GLU A 34 -2.45 18.71 -9.69
C GLU A 34 -1.69 19.99 -9.27
N LYS A 35 -2.40 21.01 -8.77
CA LYS A 35 -1.79 22.25 -8.29
C LYS A 35 -1.05 22.06 -6.96
N VAL A 36 -1.60 21.25 -6.05
CA VAL A 36 -0.91 20.86 -4.81
C VAL A 36 0.40 20.16 -5.13
N LEU A 37 0.39 19.17 -6.04
CA LEU A 37 1.58 18.44 -6.46
C LEU A 37 2.61 19.38 -7.08
N LYS A 38 2.20 20.30 -7.95
CA LYS A 38 3.12 21.30 -8.51
C LYS A 38 3.76 22.16 -7.42
N GLY A 39 3.00 22.61 -6.43
CA GLY A 39 3.52 23.39 -5.31
C GLY A 39 4.55 22.60 -4.49
N LEU A 40 4.19 21.37 -4.12
CA LEU A 40 5.05 20.44 -3.38
C LEU A 40 6.38 20.18 -4.10
N LEU A 41 6.31 19.83 -5.39
CA LEU A 41 7.52 19.57 -6.20
C LEU A 41 8.40 20.81 -6.34
N ALA A 42 7.81 22.01 -6.43
CA ALA A 42 8.56 23.25 -6.53
C ALA A 42 9.29 23.58 -5.22
N ASP A 43 8.62 23.39 -4.09
CA ASP A 43 9.17 23.58 -2.74
C ASP A 43 10.36 22.64 -2.48
N GLU A 44 10.30 21.41 -3.00
CA GLU A 44 11.38 20.41 -2.88
C GLU A 44 12.49 20.54 -3.96
N GLY A 45 12.44 21.60 -4.77
CA GLY A 45 13.45 21.89 -5.79
C GLY A 45 13.48 20.89 -6.94
N LEU A 46 12.32 20.34 -7.33
CA LEU A 46 12.18 19.37 -8.42
C LEU A 46 11.79 20.01 -9.76
N GLU A 47 11.81 21.34 -9.89
CA GLU A 47 11.56 22.07 -11.14
C GLU A 47 10.32 21.59 -11.93
N PRO A 48 9.11 21.57 -11.32
CA PRO A 48 7.94 20.97 -11.94
C PRO A 48 7.42 21.79 -13.13
N ARG A 49 7.03 21.09 -14.18
CA ARG A 49 6.30 21.61 -15.33
C ARG A 49 4.85 21.14 -15.28
N SER A 50 3.92 22.08 -15.48
CA SER A 50 2.48 21.80 -15.58
C SER A 50 2.13 20.91 -16.76
N SER A 51 0.90 20.39 -16.74
CA SER A 51 0.35 19.55 -17.80
C SER A 51 0.59 20.13 -19.18
N TYR A 52 0.93 19.25 -20.11
CA TYR A 52 1.16 19.60 -21.50
C TYR A 52 0.47 18.59 -22.40
N LYS A 53 0.02 19.09 -23.57
CA LYS A 53 -0.61 18.29 -24.61
C LYS A 53 0.34 18.19 -25.78
N SER A 54 0.69 16.96 -26.12
CA SER A 54 1.26 16.62 -27.43
C SER A 54 0.14 16.07 -28.32
N VAL A 55 0.35 15.98 -29.63
CA VAL A 55 -0.69 15.51 -30.56
C VAL A 55 -1.16 14.11 -30.15
N GLY A 56 -2.39 14.00 -29.65
CA GLY A 56 -3.00 12.75 -29.19
C GLY A 56 -2.63 12.29 -27.77
N GLU A 57 -1.81 13.03 -27.02
CA GLU A 57 -1.29 12.60 -25.72
C GLU A 57 -1.36 13.74 -24.67
N GLN A 58 -1.95 13.47 -23.50
CA GLN A 58 -1.94 14.37 -22.35
C GLN A 58 -1.18 13.73 -21.19
N ILE A 59 -0.24 14.49 -20.63
CA ILE A 59 0.52 14.16 -19.40
C ILE A 59 0.23 15.26 -18.38
N ASP A 60 -0.05 14.88 -17.13
CA ASP A 60 -0.46 15.81 -16.06
C ASP A 60 0.71 16.69 -15.58
N GLY A 61 1.94 16.17 -15.63
CA GLY A 61 3.14 16.97 -15.39
C GLY A 61 4.44 16.24 -15.66
N SER A 62 5.54 16.96 -15.49
CA SER A 62 6.89 16.40 -15.46
C SER A 62 7.76 17.20 -14.51
N PHE A 63 8.82 16.60 -13.98
CA PHE A 63 9.71 17.29 -13.05
C PHE A 63 11.13 16.73 -13.16
N TYR A 64 12.11 17.48 -12.67
CA TYR A 64 13.53 17.14 -12.70
C TYR A 64 13.97 16.53 -11.36
N LEU A 65 14.77 15.47 -11.42
CA LEU A 65 15.43 14.86 -10.27
C LEU A 65 16.81 14.35 -10.69
N ASP A 66 17.86 14.88 -10.07
CA ASP A 66 19.24 14.38 -10.14
C ASP A 66 19.72 13.98 -11.56
N GLY A 67 19.46 14.84 -12.56
CA GLY A 67 19.90 14.63 -13.94
C GLY A 67 18.87 13.99 -14.87
N SER A 68 17.69 13.63 -14.36
CA SER A 68 16.63 12.96 -15.13
C SER A 68 15.33 13.77 -15.10
N PHE A 69 14.58 13.72 -16.21
CA PHE A 69 13.20 14.22 -16.27
C PHE A 69 12.23 13.06 -16.09
N LEU A 70 11.37 13.16 -15.07
CA LEU A 70 10.34 12.19 -14.77
C LEU A 70 8.99 12.71 -15.27
N LEU A 71 8.18 11.80 -15.79
CA LEU A 71 6.79 12.09 -16.13
C LEU A 71 5.88 11.77 -14.96
N MET A 72 4.76 12.49 -14.83
CA MET A 72 3.81 12.27 -13.73
C MET A 72 2.37 12.24 -14.24
N GLU A 73 1.59 11.26 -13.77
CA GLU A 73 0.14 11.22 -13.88
C GLU A 73 -0.47 11.00 -12.49
N ALA A 74 -1.54 11.73 -12.18
CA ALA A 74 -2.17 11.67 -10.86
C ALA A 74 -3.67 11.43 -11.00
N LYS A 75 -4.20 10.44 -10.27
CA LYS A 75 -5.61 10.08 -10.27
C LYS A 75 -6.22 10.11 -8.88
N TRP A 76 -7.35 10.81 -8.76
CA TRP A 76 -8.17 10.83 -7.54
C TRP A 76 -9.58 10.33 -7.81
N HIS A 77 -9.66 9.06 -8.19
CA HIS A 77 -10.91 8.35 -8.51
C HIS A 77 -11.55 7.74 -7.27
N ALA A 78 -12.75 7.16 -7.44
CA ALA A 78 -13.45 6.43 -6.38
C ALA A 78 -12.99 4.97 -6.27
N LEU A 79 -12.58 4.36 -7.39
CA LEU A 79 -12.17 2.96 -7.46
C LEU A 79 -10.65 2.84 -7.67
N PRO A 80 -10.03 1.74 -7.23
CA PRO A 80 -8.63 1.45 -7.52
C PRO A 80 -8.31 1.46 -9.02
N VAL A 81 -7.08 1.83 -9.35
CA VAL A 81 -6.62 1.96 -10.73
C VAL A 81 -6.27 0.58 -11.32
N PRO A 82 -6.87 0.18 -12.45
CA PRO A 82 -6.60 -1.12 -13.07
C PRO A 82 -5.30 -1.12 -13.91
N ALA A 83 -4.76 -2.31 -14.17
CA ALA A 83 -3.56 -2.53 -14.99
C ALA A 83 -3.61 -1.81 -16.35
N SER A 84 -4.78 -1.81 -17.01
CA SER A 84 -4.97 -1.17 -18.31
C SER A 84 -4.67 0.34 -18.31
N THR A 85 -4.94 1.01 -17.19
CA THR A 85 -4.63 2.44 -17.03
C THR A 85 -3.14 2.66 -16.84
N LEU A 86 -2.47 1.77 -16.08
CA LEU A 86 -1.02 1.79 -15.93
C LEU A 86 -0.33 1.55 -17.28
N TYR A 87 -0.79 0.58 -18.08
CA TYR A 87 -0.25 0.33 -19.41
C TYR A 87 -0.43 1.49 -20.38
N GLN A 88 -1.55 2.22 -20.30
CA GLN A 88 -1.74 3.43 -21.09
C GLN A 88 -0.71 4.49 -20.73
N PHE A 89 -0.47 4.74 -19.45
CA PHE A 89 0.58 5.66 -19.01
C PHE A 89 1.98 5.14 -19.36
N LYS A 90 2.23 3.84 -19.20
CA LYS A 90 3.49 3.20 -19.60
C LYS A 90 3.80 3.46 -21.08
N GLY A 91 2.81 3.29 -21.98
CA GLY A 91 2.98 3.58 -23.40
C GLY A 91 3.37 5.04 -23.68
N LYS A 92 2.86 5.98 -22.88
CA LYS A 92 3.27 7.40 -22.93
C LYS A 92 4.75 7.58 -22.57
N VAL A 93 5.19 6.90 -21.50
CA VAL A 93 6.58 6.93 -21.01
C VAL A 93 7.53 6.25 -21.99
N ASP A 94 7.16 5.09 -22.53
CA ASP A 94 7.93 4.34 -23.53
C ASP A 94 8.12 5.15 -24.82
N GLY A 95 7.18 6.04 -25.16
CA GLY A 95 7.28 6.96 -26.29
C GLY A 95 8.24 8.14 -26.08
N LYS A 96 8.97 8.20 -24.96
CA LYS A 96 9.94 9.27 -24.64
C LYS A 96 11.39 8.78 -24.78
N LEU A 97 12.33 9.60 -24.32
CA LEU A 97 13.75 9.25 -24.32
C LEU A 97 13.96 7.93 -23.56
N VAL A 98 14.85 7.08 -24.08
CA VAL A 98 15.23 5.83 -23.41
C VAL A 98 15.70 6.14 -21.98
N GLY A 99 15.16 5.41 -21.00
CA GLY A 99 15.43 5.65 -19.58
C GLY A 99 14.49 6.64 -18.89
N THR A 100 13.49 7.20 -19.59
CA THR A 100 12.45 8.00 -18.93
C THR A 100 11.68 7.15 -17.93
N VAL A 101 11.53 7.67 -16.71
CA VAL A 101 10.74 7.05 -15.64
C VAL A 101 9.42 7.82 -15.49
N GLY A 102 8.33 7.07 -15.36
CA GLY A 102 7.01 7.61 -15.04
C GLY A 102 6.69 7.45 -13.56
N ILE A 103 6.07 8.45 -12.97
CA ILE A 103 5.48 8.44 -11.63
C ILE A 103 3.98 8.42 -11.78
N PHE A 104 3.35 7.41 -11.20
CA PHE A 104 1.89 7.31 -11.17
C PHE A 104 1.42 7.45 -9.73
N ILE A 105 0.55 8.43 -9.48
CA ILE A 105 -0.02 8.68 -8.15
C ILE A 105 -1.50 8.30 -8.18
N SER A 106 -1.90 7.36 -7.34
CA SER A 106 -3.31 6.96 -7.18
C SER A 106 -3.79 7.19 -5.76
N MET A 107 -4.75 8.09 -5.60
CA MET A 107 -5.39 8.37 -4.30
C MET A 107 -6.43 7.32 -3.89
N SER A 108 -6.73 6.37 -4.79
CA SER A 108 -7.63 5.23 -4.55
C SER A 108 -6.90 3.89 -4.63
N GLY A 109 -5.56 3.89 -4.65
CA GLY A 109 -4.74 2.68 -4.77
C GLY A 109 -4.81 2.03 -6.15
N TYR A 110 -4.39 0.78 -6.22
CA TYR A 110 -4.32 -0.02 -7.44
C TYR A 110 -5.15 -1.30 -7.26
N SER A 111 -5.65 -1.88 -8.34
CA SER A 111 -6.24 -3.22 -8.23
C SER A 111 -5.14 -4.24 -7.91
N ASP A 112 -5.50 -5.31 -7.22
CA ASP A 112 -4.53 -6.28 -6.69
C ASP A 112 -3.66 -6.91 -7.79
N ASP A 113 -4.25 -7.11 -8.98
CA ASP A 113 -3.58 -7.63 -10.17
C ASP A 113 -2.77 -6.57 -10.94
N ALA A 114 -2.94 -5.27 -10.67
CA ALA A 114 -2.37 -4.22 -11.49
C ALA A 114 -0.85 -4.14 -11.40
N VAL A 115 -0.31 -4.30 -10.19
CA VAL A 115 1.13 -4.22 -9.94
C VAL A 115 1.81 -5.50 -10.42
N ASP A 116 1.24 -6.66 -10.14
CA ASP A 116 1.77 -7.94 -10.64
C ASP A 116 1.78 -7.99 -12.17
N ALA A 117 0.71 -7.50 -12.82
CA ALA A 117 0.69 -7.34 -14.27
C ALA A 117 1.80 -6.41 -14.77
N LEU A 118 2.04 -5.29 -14.07
CA LEU A 118 3.10 -4.35 -14.42
C LEU A 118 4.49 -4.97 -14.25
N ILE A 119 4.73 -5.75 -13.18
CA ILE A 119 5.99 -6.45 -12.92
C ILE A 119 6.24 -7.56 -13.97
N ALA A 120 5.19 -8.29 -14.36
CA ALA A 120 5.28 -9.29 -15.44
C ALA A 120 5.65 -8.65 -16.80
N GLY A 121 5.32 -7.36 -16.99
CA GLY A 121 5.81 -6.55 -18.10
C GLY A 121 7.31 -6.29 -17.97
N LYS A 122 8.13 -7.01 -18.75
CA LYS A 122 9.61 -7.07 -18.67
C LYS A 122 10.41 -5.76 -18.53
N SER A 123 9.83 -4.59 -18.79
CA SER A 123 10.48 -3.29 -18.64
C SER A 123 9.77 -2.46 -17.58
N LEU A 124 10.30 -2.47 -16.35
CA LEU A 124 9.79 -1.62 -15.30
C LEU A 124 10.35 -0.20 -15.44
N ASN A 125 9.52 0.74 -15.89
CA ASN A 125 9.86 2.17 -15.95
C ASN A 125 8.79 3.05 -15.29
N LEU A 126 7.96 2.47 -14.43
CA LEU A 126 6.97 3.18 -13.63
C LEU A 126 7.24 3.00 -12.14
N ILE A 127 7.07 4.08 -11.38
CA ILE A 127 7.04 4.07 -9.91
C ILE A 127 5.64 4.45 -9.46
N LEU A 128 5.07 3.63 -8.58
CA LEU A 128 3.71 3.80 -8.08
C LEU A 128 3.69 4.46 -6.69
N PHE A 129 2.80 5.43 -6.54
CA PHE A 129 2.48 6.12 -5.29
C PHE A 129 1.01 5.88 -4.93
N THR A 130 0.73 5.61 -3.66
CA THR A 130 -0.63 5.55 -3.11
C THR A 130 -0.97 6.79 -2.29
N LYS A 131 -2.20 6.87 -1.79
CA LYS A 131 -2.61 7.90 -0.83
C LYS A 131 -1.71 7.90 0.41
N GLU A 132 -1.31 6.73 0.89
CA GLU A 132 -0.48 6.56 2.08
C GLU A 132 0.90 7.19 1.87
N ASP A 133 1.49 7.02 0.68
CA ASP A 133 2.74 7.69 0.31
C ASP A 133 2.58 9.22 0.30
N MET A 134 1.43 9.72 -0.18
CA MET A 134 1.14 11.16 -0.22
C MET A 134 0.86 11.73 1.16
N ASP A 135 0.14 11.02 2.02
CA ASP A 135 -0.08 11.38 3.43
C ASP A 135 1.26 11.43 4.18
N ALA A 136 2.15 10.46 3.94
CA ALA A 136 3.49 10.44 4.50
C ALA A 136 4.34 11.63 4.00
N ALA A 137 4.30 11.93 2.71
CA ALA A 137 5.02 13.07 2.14
C ALA A 137 4.52 14.42 2.72
N ILE A 138 3.20 14.63 2.73
CA ILE A 138 2.59 15.96 2.95
C ILE A 138 2.14 16.16 4.40
N ILE A 139 1.40 15.21 4.97
CA ILE A 139 0.82 15.35 6.31
C ILE A 139 1.90 15.10 7.36
N GLN A 140 2.71 14.05 7.18
CA GLN A 140 3.80 13.68 8.09
C GLN A 140 5.12 14.41 7.79
N GLN A 141 5.15 15.23 6.73
CA GLN A 141 6.28 16.08 6.35
C GLN A 141 7.59 15.32 6.07
N LEU A 142 7.51 14.10 5.57
CA LEU A 142 8.70 13.33 5.21
C LEU A 142 9.31 13.75 3.87
N GLY A 143 8.53 14.47 3.06
CA GLY A 143 8.94 14.96 1.75
C GLY A 143 8.75 13.92 0.64
N PHE A 144 8.15 14.35 -0.46
CA PHE A 144 7.91 13.54 -1.65
C PHE A 144 9.21 13.06 -2.29
N LYS A 145 10.21 13.93 -2.39
CA LYS A 145 11.55 13.67 -2.93
C LYS A 145 12.26 12.54 -2.19
N LYS A 146 12.14 12.51 -0.85
CA LYS A 146 12.74 11.44 -0.04
C LYS A 146 12.09 10.10 -0.38
N ILE A 147 10.75 10.03 -0.32
CA ILE A 147 9.98 8.81 -0.63
C ILE A 147 10.25 8.34 -2.07
N LEU A 148 10.33 9.27 -3.03
CA LEU A 148 10.63 8.96 -4.42
C LEU A 148 12.03 8.35 -4.59
N LYS A 149 13.06 8.94 -3.97
CA LYS A 149 14.42 8.39 -4.02
C LYS A 149 14.49 6.98 -3.45
N ASP A 150 13.80 6.74 -2.33
CA ASP A 150 13.75 5.43 -1.69
C ASP A 150 13.07 4.40 -2.61
N LYS A 151 11.93 4.73 -3.24
CA LYS A 151 11.25 3.87 -4.21
C LYS A 151 12.09 3.62 -5.46
N LEU A 152 12.77 4.64 -6.00
CA LEU A 152 13.64 4.51 -7.16
C LEU A 152 14.82 3.55 -6.90
N ARG A 153 15.44 3.66 -5.72
CA ARG A 153 16.51 2.74 -5.31
C ARG A 153 16.02 1.29 -5.32
N LYS A 154 14.87 1.02 -4.70
CA LYS A 154 14.29 -0.32 -4.63
C LYS A 154 13.88 -0.86 -6.00
N ALA A 155 13.28 -0.03 -6.84
CA ALA A 155 12.98 -0.42 -8.22
C ALA A 155 14.24 -0.80 -9.01
N ALA A 156 15.35 -0.07 -8.80
CA ALA A 156 16.63 -0.34 -9.46
C ALA A 156 17.36 -1.58 -8.91
N GLU A 157 17.29 -1.83 -7.61
CA GLU A 157 17.99 -2.93 -6.93
C GLU A 157 17.21 -4.26 -6.99
N GLU A 158 15.87 -4.22 -6.89
CA GLU A 158 15.01 -5.39 -6.69
C GLU A 158 13.96 -5.57 -7.80
N GLY A 159 13.81 -4.62 -8.72
CA GLY A 159 12.86 -4.73 -9.84
C GLY A 159 11.39 -4.53 -9.47
N LEU A 160 11.10 -3.87 -8.34
CA LEU A 160 9.73 -3.63 -7.86
C LEU A 160 9.18 -2.27 -8.30
N ALA A 161 8.02 -2.27 -8.97
CA ALA A 161 7.29 -1.05 -9.38
C ALA A 161 6.81 -0.21 -8.20
N PHE A 162 6.49 -0.91 -7.13
CA PHE A 162 5.93 -0.38 -5.92
C PHE A 162 6.68 -0.95 -4.74
N PHE A 163 6.89 -0.10 -3.74
CA PHE A 163 7.40 -0.50 -2.45
C PHE A 163 6.66 0.31 -1.36
N PRO A 164 6.08 -0.33 -0.32
CA PRO A 164 5.10 0.28 0.61
C PRO A 164 5.64 1.21 1.74
N THR A 165 5.42 2.52 1.66
CA THR A 165 6.05 3.48 2.59
C THR A 165 5.34 3.62 3.94
N VAL A 166 4.23 2.91 4.17
CA VAL A 166 3.43 2.96 5.40
C VAL A 166 3.07 1.54 5.84
N ALA A 167 2.93 1.37 7.16
CA ALA A 167 2.41 0.14 7.76
C ALA A 167 1.32 0.47 8.79
N GLU A 168 0.42 -0.47 9.02
CA GLU A 168 -0.44 -0.46 10.21
C GLU A 168 0.26 -1.16 11.36
N GLN A 169 0.07 -0.66 12.57
CA GLN A 169 0.59 -1.26 13.79
C GLN A 169 -0.56 -1.47 14.76
N VAL A 170 -0.77 -2.71 15.14
CA VAL A 170 -1.69 -3.08 16.21
C VAL A 170 -0.88 -3.17 17.51
N LYS A 171 -1.18 -2.28 18.45
CA LYS A 171 -0.58 -2.26 19.79
C LYS A 171 -1.60 -2.74 20.82
N THR A 172 -1.19 -3.68 21.68
CA THR A 172 -1.99 -4.09 22.85
C THR A 172 -1.31 -3.69 24.14
N SER A 173 -2.10 -3.33 25.15
CA SER A 173 -1.64 -3.19 26.53
C SER A 173 -2.67 -3.84 27.47
N PRO A 174 -2.25 -4.49 28.57
CA PRO A 174 -3.18 -5.09 29.53
C PRO A 174 -4.21 -4.10 30.12
N SER A 175 -3.92 -2.79 30.07
CA SER A 175 -4.73 -1.72 30.65
C SER A 175 -5.38 -0.77 29.63
N GLU A 176 -5.13 -0.95 28.33
CA GLU A 176 -5.61 -0.03 27.28
C GLU A 176 -6.29 -0.82 26.14
N PRO A 177 -7.28 -0.22 25.43
CA PRO A 177 -7.87 -0.86 24.27
C PRO A 177 -6.81 -1.10 23.19
N VAL A 178 -6.96 -2.20 22.45
CA VAL A 178 -6.10 -2.47 21.30
C VAL A 178 -6.34 -1.40 20.24
N LEU A 179 -5.29 -0.64 19.90
CA LEU A 179 -5.35 0.43 18.90
C LEU A 179 -4.63 0.01 17.62
N ILE A 180 -5.23 0.38 16.48
CA ILE A 180 -4.60 0.30 15.17
C ILE A 180 -4.06 1.70 14.88
N GLU A 181 -2.74 1.83 14.93
CA GLU A 181 -2.03 3.06 14.58
C GLU A 181 -1.41 2.91 13.20
N ARG A 182 -1.46 3.97 12.38
CA ARG A 182 -0.65 3.99 11.15
C ARG A 182 0.74 4.51 11.51
N VAL A 183 1.75 3.71 11.22
CA VAL A 183 3.15 4.03 11.51
C VAL A 183 3.96 4.11 10.23
N HIS A 184 4.93 5.02 10.22
CA HIS A 184 5.84 5.16 9.11
C HIS A 184 6.96 4.12 9.22
N TYR A 185 7.28 3.48 8.11
CA TYR A 185 8.35 2.49 8.04
C TYR A 185 9.62 3.17 7.50
N ASP A 186 10.61 3.46 8.36
CA ASP A 186 11.91 3.98 7.90
C ASP A 186 12.75 2.84 7.30
N ARG A 187 12.99 2.98 6.01
CA ARG A 187 13.49 1.96 5.10
C ARG A 187 15.01 1.93 4.97
N VAL A 188 15.73 2.89 5.57
CA VAL A 188 17.20 2.88 5.61
C VAL A 188 17.71 2.15 6.85
N THR A 189 16.96 2.18 7.94
CA THR A 189 17.33 1.65 9.25
C THR A 189 16.49 0.46 9.69
N GLY A 190 15.43 0.13 8.95
CA GLY A 190 14.51 -0.94 9.34
C GLY A 190 13.63 -0.58 10.55
N THR A 191 13.64 0.68 10.97
CA THR A 191 13.02 1.11 12.23
C THR A 191 11.76 1.94 11.97
N LEU A 192 10.77 1.82 12.85
CA LEU A 192 9.49 2.51 12.73
C LEU A 192 9.61 3.96 13.22
N LEU A 193 9.30 4.95 12.37
CA LEU A 193 9.07 6.31 12.83
C LEU A 193 7.61 6.40 13.28
N SER A 194 7.42 6.32 14.60
CA SER A 194 6.22 6.85 15.25
C SER A 194 6.19 8.38 15.10
N PRO A 195 5.02 9.05 15.22
CA PRO A 195 4.92 10.50 15.08
C PRO A 195 5.97 11.19 15.95
N ALA A 196 6.86 11.95 15.30
CA ALA A 196 7.92 12.89 15.73
C ALA A 196 8.72 12.71 17.05
N ASP A 197 8.24 11.99 18.07
CA ASP A 197 8.78 12.04 19.44
C ASP A 197 8.82 10.67 20.16
N GLN A 198 8.62 9.54 19.47
CA GLN A 198 8.76 8.20 20.09
C GLN A 198 9.93 7.41 19.48
N PRO A 199 10.80 6.79 20.29
CA PRO A 199 11.89 5.96 19.81
C PRO A 199 11.33 4.78 19.01
N ALA A 200 11.98 4.46 17.91
CA ALA A 200 11.58 3.39 17.03
C ALA A 200 11.59 2.06 17.79
N THR A 201 10.42 1.43 17.94
CA THR A 201 10.30 0.16 18.68
C THR A 201 10.18 -1.00 17.71
N THR A 202 10.96 -2.06 17.94
CA THR A 202 10.91 -3.28 17.15
C THR A 202 9.55 -3.98 17.29
N PRO A 203 8.89 -4.38 16.20
CA PRO A 203 7.66 -5.18 16.27
C PRO A 203 7.98 -6.61 16.72
N ASP A 204 7.03 -7.26 17.39
CA ASP A 204 7.11 -8.67 17.78
C ASP A 204 6.80 -9.60 16.59
N LEU A 205 6.00 -9.10 15.64
CA LEU A 205 5.61 -9.80 14.41
C LEU A 205 5.35 -8.78 13.30
N VAL A 206 5.76 -9.11 12.08
CA VAL A 206 5.37 -8.37 10.86
C VAL A 206 4.54 -9.27 9.97
N ILE A 207 3.41 -8.77 9.49
CA ILE A 207 2.52 -9.43 8.53
C ILE A 207 2.66 -8.67 7.21
N VAL A 208 3.04 -9.36 6.15
CA VAL A 208 3.08 -8.83 4.78
C VAL A 208 1.95 -9.48 4.00
N CYS A 209 1.08 -8.68 3.39
CA CYS A 209 -0.12 -9.13 2.67
C CYS A 209 -0.20 -8.51 1.27
N GLU A 210 -1.05 -9.05 0.41
CA GLU A 210 -1.11 -8.63 -1.01
C GLU A 210 -1.70 -7.25 -1.18
N GLY A 211 -2.89 -6.99 -0.63
CA GLY A 211 -3.64 -5.77 -0.87
C GLY A 211 -3.82 -4.89 0.36
N ASP A 212 -4.21 -3.63 0.13
CA ASP A 212 -4.64 -2.73 1.21
C ASP A 212 -5.93 -3.21 1.88
N PHE A 213 -6.80 -3.90 1.13
CA PHE A 213 -7.98 -4.55 1.69
C PHE A 213 -7.60 -5.61 2.72
N ASP A 214 -6.69 -6.50 2.35
CA ASP A 214 -6.22 -7.59 3.21
C ASP A 214 -5.55 -7.03 4.46
N ARG A 215 -4.74 -5.97 4.29
CA ARG A 215 -4.09 -5.28 5.40
C ARG A 215 -5.09 -4.79 6.43
N GLU A 216 -6.16 -4.11 5.99
CA GLU A 216 -7.21 -3.60 6.88
C GLU A 216 -8.00 -4.75 7.54
N LEU A 217 -8.33 -5.79 6.78
CA LEU A 217 -9.00 -6.99 7.29
C LEU A 217 -8.15 -7.70 8.37
N LEU A 218 -6.89 -7.97 8.06
CA LEU A 218 -5.94 -8.61 8.96
C LEU A 218 -5.71 -7.76 10.21
N ALA A 219 -5.61 -6.43 10.09
CA ALA A 219 -5.42 -5.55 11.25
C ALA A 219 -6.61 -5.65 12.22
N ASN A 220 -7.84 -5.66 11.70
CA ASN A 220 -9.06 -5.85 12.49
C ASN A 220 -9.13 -7.26 13.11
N LEU A 221 -8.74 -8.30 12.38
CA LEU A 221 -8.69 -9.67 12.91
C LEU A 221 -7.64 -9.80 14.02
N VAL A 222 -6.43 -9.26 13.82
CA VAL A 222 -5.39 -9.20 14.85
C VAL A 222 -5.89 -8.47 16.08
N GLN A 223 -6.54 -7.32 15.92
CA GLN A 223 -7.13 -6.57 17.03
C GLN A 223 -8.12 -7.43 17.85
N ARG A 224 -8.97 -8.21 17.18
CA ARG A 224 -9.94 -9.10 17.84
C ARG A 224 -9.28 -10.30 18.51
N ILE A 225 -8.29 -10.92 17.88
CA ILE A 225 -7.52 -12.04 18.45
C ILE A 225 -6.81 -11.58 19.73
N LEU A 226 -6.24 -10.37 19.71
CA LEU A 226 -5.46 -9.84 20.82
C LEU A 226 -6.29 -9.09 21.87
N LYS A 227 -7.62 -9.00 21.72
CA LYS A 227 -8.50 -8.30 22.70
C LYS A 227 -8.38 -8.84 24.12
N SER A 228 -7.95 -10.10 24.29
CA SER A 228 -7.72 -10.76 25.58
C SER A 228 -6.25 -11.09 25.84
N ALA A 229 -5.33 -10.52 25.06
CA ALA A 229 -3.90 -10.73 25.24
C ALA A 229 -3.46 -10.21 26.62
N ARG A 230 -2.70 -11.03 27.35
CA ARG A 230 -2.18 -10.69 28.68
C ARG A 230 -0.84 -9.96 28.64
N ALA A 231 -0.20 -9.94 27.49
CA ALA A 231 1.08 -9.27 27.25
C ALA A 231 0.89 -8.12 26.25
N THR A 232 1.76 -7.12 26.38
CA THR A 232 1.91 -6.06 25.39
C THR A 232 2.52 -6.65 24.12
N LYS A 233 1.81 -6.53 23.00
CA LYS A 233 2.28 -6.98 21.68
C LYS A 233 2.22 -5.83 20.69
N LYS A 234 3.14 -5.86 19.72
CA LYS A 234 3.28 -4.91 18.62
C LYS A 234 3.36 -5.69 17.32
N ILE A 235 2.24 -5.75 16.61
CA ILE A 235 2.16 -6.43 15.31
C ILE A 235 2.06 -5.39 14.22
N GLN A 236 2.95 -5.46 13.23
CA GLN A 236 2.96 -4.55 12.09
C GLN A 236 2.36 -5.25 10.87
N LEU A 237 1.56 -4.54 10.08
CA LEU A 237 0.94 -5.04 8.84
C LEU A 237 1.36 -4.14 7.67
N ILE A 238 1.86 -4.77 6.61
CA ILE A 238 2.40 -4.12 5.42
C ILE A 238 1.68 -4.71 4.19
N SER A 239 1.15 -3.83 3.35
CA SER A 239 0.58 -4.22 2.05
C SER A 239 1.69 -4.18 1.00
N ALA A 240 1.88 -5.26 0.24
CA ALA A 240 2.86 -5.33 -0.83
C ALA A 240 2.33 -4.80 -2.18
N LEU A 241 1.00 -4.58 -2.28
CA LEU A 241 0.26 -4.30 -3.49
C LEU A 241 0.58 -5.29 -4.61
N GLY A 242 0.28 -6.56 -4.36
CA GLY A 242 0.46 -7.64 -5.32
C GLY A 242 1.12 -8.86 -4.69
N LYS A 243 0.71 -10.03 -5.16
CA LYS A 243 1.14 -11.33 -4.66
C LYS A 243 2.62 -11.57 -4.90
N VAL A 244 3.14 -11.16 -6.06
CA VAL A 244 4.55 -11.33 -6.43
C VAL A 244 5.45 -10.41 -5.59
N ALA A 245 4.94 -9.27 -5.14
CA ALA A 245 5.69 -8.31 -4.33
C ALA A 245 5.86 -8.75 -2.86
N VAL A 246 4.94 -9.57 -2.32
CA VAL A 246 4.96 -10.04 -0.91
C VAL A 246 6.32 -10.58 -0.47
N PRO A 247 6.94 -11.56 -1.15
CA PRO A 247 8.20 -12.13 -0.68
C PRO A 247 9.37 -11.14 -0.74
N HIS A 248 9.38 -10.19 -1.66
CA HIS A 248 10.43 -9.16 -1.71
C HIS A 248 10.29 -8.17 -0.55
N VAL A 249 9.07 -7.76 -0.22
CA VAL A 249 8.79 -6.94 0.95
C VAL A 249 9.20 -7.69 2.24
N ALA A 250 8.88 -8.98 2.34
CA ALA A 250 9.29 -9.83 3.46
C ALA A 250 10.82 -9.89 3.61
N ASN A 251 11.56 -10.11 2.52
CA ASN A 251 13.02 -10.09 2.54
C ASN A 251 13.59 -8.74 2.99
N SER A 252 13.02 -7.63 2.52
CA SER A 252 13.47 -6.30 2.96
C SER A 252 13.23 -6.09 4.46
N VAL A 253 12.15 -6.60 5.02
CA VAL A 253 11.88 -6.55 6.46
C VAL A 253 12.91 -7.38 7.23
N LEU A 254 13.18 -8.61 6.77
CA LEU A 254 14.11 -9.54 7.41
C LEU A 254 15.57 -9.08 7.29
N ALA A 255 15.94 -8.42 6.18
CA ALA A 255 17.26 -7.82 6.03
C ALA A 255 17.47 -6.65 7.00
N ALA A 256 16.42 -5.88 7.27
CA ALA A 256 16.41 -4.77 8.21
C ALA A 256 16.41 -5.24 9.67
N ASN A 257 15.66 -6.31 9.98
CA ASN A 257 15.49 -6.82 11.32
C ASN A 257 15.47 -8.37 11.32
N PRO A 258 16.65 -9.02 11.31
CA PRO A 258 16.75 -10.48 11.11
C PRO A 258 16.04 -11.33 12.17
N ASP A 259 15.88 -10.80 13.38
CA ASP A 259 15.29 -11.51 14.51
C ASP A 259 13.75 -11.44 14.53
N VAL A 260 13.14 -10.59 13.69
CA VAL A 260 11.68 -10.47 13.63
C VAL A 260 11.08 -11.65 12.88
N LYS A 261 9.95 -12.15 13.37
CA LYS A 261 9.15 -13.12 12.63
C LYS A 261 8.28 -12.41 11.60
N VAL A 262 8.25 -12.94 10.37
CA VAL A 262 7.38 -12.44 9.29
C VAL A 262 6.29 -13.47 8.93
N LEU A 263 5.03 -13.05 8.86
CA LEU A 263 3.97 -13.82 8.20
C LEU A 263 3.79 -13.28 6.78
N ALA A 264 3.96 -14.12 5.78
CA ALA A 264 3.65 -13.79 4.39
C ALA A 264 2.23 -14.32 4.07
N VAL A 265 1.26 -13.43 4.00
CA VAL A 265 -0.14 -13.74 3.74
C VAL A 265 -0.45 -13.50 2.27
N VAL A 266 -0.86 -14.56 1.57
CA VAL A 266 -1.21 -14.50 0.14
C VAL A 266 -2.51 -15.25 -0.10
N ASP A 267 -3.30 -14.77 -1.05
CA ASP A 267 -4.41 -15.52 -1.61
C ASP A 267 -3.84 -16.58 -2.55
N SER A 268 -4.44 -17.77 -2.54
CA SER A 268 -3.96 -18.88 -3.37
C SER A 268 -4.33 -18.70 -4.84
N ASP A 269 -5.39 -17.93 -5.12
CA ASP A 269 -6.06 -17.87 -6.43
C ASP A 269 -6.44 -19.26 -6.98
N GLY A 270 -6.68 -20.23 -6.09
CA GLY A 270 -6.95 -21.63 -6.44
C GLY A 270 -5.69 -22.46 -6.75
N ASP A 271 -4.48 -21.91 -6.54
CA ASP A 271 -3.20 -22.63 -6.63
C ASP A 271 -2.37 -22.45 -5.36
N ILE A 272 -2.72 -23.21 -4.31
CA ILE A 272 -2.02 -23.20 -3.03
C ILE A 272 -0.53 -23.57 -3.21
N GLN A 273 -0.24 -24.62 -3.98
CA GLN A 273 1.13 -25.13 -4.14
C GLN A 273 2.02 -24.14 -4.88
N GLY A 274 1.53 -23.52 -5.95
CA GLY A 274 2.24 -22.49 -6.68
C GLY A 274 2.51 -21.26 -5.81
N SER A 275 1.54 -20.85 -5.01
CA SER A 275 1.66 -19.71 -4.09
C SER A 275 2.71 -19.97 -2.99
N GLU A 276 2.68 -21.15 -2.37
CA GLU A 276 3.71 -21.53 -1.40
C GLU A 276 5.11 -21.61 -2.01
N LEU A 277 5.21 -22.21 -3.21
CA LEU A 277 6.50 -22.37 -3.90
C LEU A 277 7.10 -21.02 -4.29
N MET A 278 6.27 -20.08 -4.73
CA MET A 278 6.67 -18.71 -5.03
C MET A 278 7.27 -18.02 -3.80
N LEU A 279 6.60 -18.09 -2.65
CA LEU A 279 7.11 -17.51 -1.40
C LEU A 279 8.43 -18.18 -0.98
N LYS A 280 8.48 -19.52 -0.97
CA LYS A 280 9.65 -20.30 -0.54
C LYS A 280 10.88 -20.10 -1.42
N ASN A 281 10.69 -19.87 -2.72
CA ASN A 281 11.80 -19.68 -3.65
C ASN A 281 12.44 -18.30 -3.56
N ILE A 282 11.71 -17.31 -3.05
CA ILE A 282 12.16 -15.92 -3.01
C ILE A 282 12.60 -15.51 -1.60
N ILE A 283 11.90 -15.94 -0.55
CA ILE A 283 12.25 -15.58 0.84
C ILE A 283 13.43 -16.41 1.33
N GLU A 284 14.55 -15.75 1.63
CA GLU A 284 15.82 -16.43 1.94
C GLU A 284 15.98 -16.80 3.42
N SER A 285 15.38 -16.02 4.32
CA SER A 285 15.46 -16.21 5.77
C SER A 285 14.62 -17.40 6.23
N ALA A 286 14.91 -17.93 7.43
CA ALA A 286 14.11 -18.95 8.09
C ALA A 286 13.04 -18.38 9.04
N ASN A 287 13.12 -17.08 9.38
CA ASN A 287 12.24 -16.43 10.36
C ASN A 287 10.93 -15.96 9.74
N TRP A 288 10.26 -16.82 8.98
CA TRP A 288 8.96 -16.52 8.38
C TRP A 288 8.03 -17.72 8.32
N THR A 289 6.73 -17.46 8.20
CA THR A 289 5.68 -18.47 8.02
C THR A 289 4.75 -18.07 6.86
N PRO A 290 4.48 -18.96 5.88
CA PRO A 290 3.45 -18.71 4.86
C PRO A 290 2.05 -18.88 5.44
N ILE A 291 1.15 -17.95 5.11
CA ILE A 291 -0.30 -18.07 5.32
C ILE A 291 -0.96 -17.96 3.94
N VAL A 292 -1.22 -19.11 3.31
CA VAL A 292 -1.86 -19.16 1.99
C VAL A 292 -3.36 -19.38 2.17
N VAL A 293 -4.15 -18.37 1.85
CA VAL A 293 -5.62 -18.40 2.03
C VAL A 293 -6.30 -18.90 0.76
N ASP A 294 -7.19 -19.88 0.88
CA ASP A 294 -7.83 -20.51 -0.28
C ASP A 294 -9.35 -20.31 -0.30
N PRO A 295 -9.92 -19.89 -1.45
CA PRO A 295 -9.25 -19.29 -2.60
C PRO A 295 -8.68 -17.89 -2.32
N ALA A 296 -9.34 -17.12 -1.43
CA ALA A 296 -9.02 -15.74 -1.10
C ALA A 296 -9.49 -15.34 0.32
N ILE A 297 -8.89 -14.30 0.89
CA ILE A 297 -9.14 -13.87 2.27
C ILE A 297 -10.59 -13.44 2.55
N GLU A 298 -11.36 -12.99 1.56
CA GLU A 298 -12.77 -12.66 1.76
C GLU A 298 -13.63 -13.82 2.23
N THR A 299 -13.18 -15.06 2.00
CA THR A 299 -13.88 -16.25 2.49
C THR A 299 -13.94 -16.31 4.01
N TRP A 300 -12.97 -15.70 4.71
CA TRP A 300 -12.99 -15.54 6.18
C TRP A 300 -14.11 -14.62 6.66
N LEU A 301 -14.63 -13.75 5.79
CA LEU A 301 -15.81 -12.91 6.03
C LEU A 301 -17.13 -13.63 5.69
N GLY A 302 -17.07 -14.88 5.22
CA GLY A 302 -18.22 -15.59 4.64
C GLY A 302 -18.65 -15.03 3.28
N CYS A 303 -17.78 -14.28 2.61
CA CYS A 303 -18.03 -13.68 1.30
C CYS A 303 -17.40 -14.56 0.21
N SER A 304 -18.18 -14.93 -0.82
CA SER A 304 -17.65 -15.68 -1.95
C SER A 304 -16.73 -14.79 -2.80
N VAL A 305 -15.80 -15.40 -3.55
CA VAL A 305 -14.91 -14.67 -4.47
C VAL A 305 -15.72 -13.84 -5.49
N GLU A 306 -16.83 -14.40 -5.97
CA GLU A 306 -17.72 -13.72 -6.93
C GLU A 306 -18.40 -12.48 -6.32
N ASP A 307 -18.88 -12.60 -5.08
CA ASP A 307 -19.49 -11.49 -4.34
C ASP A 307 -18.45 -10.43 -4.00
N ALA A 308 -17.26 -10.83 -3.58
CA ALA A 308 -16.14 -9.93 -3.32
C ALA A 308 -15.78 -9.13 -4.57
N MET A 309 -15.61 -9.78 -5.73
CA MET A 309 -15.35 -9.11 -7.01
C MET A 309 -16.46 -8.11 -7.37
N ARG A 310 -17.73 -8.49 -7.14
CA ARG A 310 -18.89 -7.62 -7.40
C ARG A 310 -18.88 -6.40 -6.48
N LEU A 311 -18.55 -6.57 -5.20
CA LEU A 311 -18.46 -5.50 -4.22
C LEU A 311 -17.28 -4.56 -4.50
N ARG A 312 -16.11 -5.09 -4.89
CA ARG A 312 -14.93 -4.30 -5.31
C ARG A 312 -15.29 -3.37 -6.47
N ARG A 313 -15.96 -3.88 -7.52
CA ARG A 313 -16.40 -3.08 -8.68
C ARG A 313 -17.38 -1.96 -8.33
N ARG A 314 -18.13 -2.12 -7.23
CA ARG A 314 -19.11 -1.14 -6.75
C ARG A 314 -18.55 -0.22 -5.66
N GLY A 315 -17.31 -0.42 -5.21
CA GLY A 315 -16.71 0.31 -4.09
C GLY A 315 -17.34 -0.03 -2.73
N GLY A 316 -18.09 -1.13 -2.63
CA GLY A 316 -18.84 -1.50 -1.42
C GLY A 316 -18.12 -2.49 -0.50
N LEU A 317 -16.93 -2.97 -0.87
CA LEU A 317 -16.26 -4.05 -0.13
C LEU A 317 -15.85 -3.61 1.29
N MET A 318 -15.31 -2.40 1.45
CA MET A 318 -14.92 -1.90 2.78
C MET A 318 -16.11 -1.72 3.73
N ALA A 319 -17.23 -1.19 3.21
CA ALA A 319 -18.46 -1.10 4.00
C ALA A 319 -19.01 -2.49 4.37
N HIS A 320 -18.84 -3.48 3.49
CA HIS A 320 -19.19 -4.86 3.79
C HIS A 320 -18.30 -5.43 4.91
N LEU A 321 -16.98 -5.21 4.85
CA LEU A 321 -16.03 -5.60 5.89
C LEU A 321 -16.42 -5.04 7.27
N ALA A 322 -16.70 -3.74 7.35
CA ALA A 322 -17.10 -3.10 8.61
C ALA A 322 -18.36 -3.74 9.23
N ASN A 323 -19.33 -4.14 8.40
CA ASN A 323 -20.57 -4.76 8.87
C ASN A 323 -20.39 -6.25 9.21
N SER A 324 -19.52 -6.96 8.49
CA SER A 324 -19.34 -8.41 8.65
C SER A 324 -18.35 -8.76 9.76
N LEU A 325 -17.37 -7.91 10.04
CA LEU A 325 -16.30 -8.17 11.02
C LEU A 325 -16.83 -8.50 12.42
N ASP A 326 -17.78 -7.73 12.94
CA ASP A 326 -18.33 -7.95 14.28
C ASP A 326 -19.03 -9.31 14.42
N GLY A 327 -19.57 -9.84 13.31
CA GLY A 327 -20.30 -11.11 13.27
C GLY A 327 -19.43 -12.37 13.13
N ILE A 328 -18.14 -12.25 12.79
CA ILE A 328 -17.29 -13.43 12.55
C ILE A 328 -17.08 -14.20 13.86
N ASN A 329 -17.40 -15.49 13.85
CA ASN A 329 -17.06 -16.40 14.94
C ASN A 329 -15.65 -16.97 14.73
N LEU A 330 -14.66 -16.39 15.41
CA LEU A 330 -13.26 -16.79 15.29
C LEU A 330 -13.05 -18.28 15.60
N ASN A 331 -13.76 -18.85 16.58
CA ASN A 331 -13.61 -20.26 16.94
C ASN A 331 -14.14 -21.20 15.85
N LEU A 332 -15.22 -20.82 15.19
CA LEU A 332 -15.73 -21.59 14.05
C LEU A 332 -14.70 -21.55 12.91
N LEU A 333 -14.22 -20.36 12.56
CA LEU A 333 -13.28 -20.17 11.47
C LEU A 333 -11.98 -20.98 11.68
N ARG A 334 -11.47 -21.01 12.91
CA ARG A 334 -10.33 -21.86 13.33
C ARG A 334 -10.55 -23.35 13.07
N THR A 335 -11.77 -23.85 13.23
CA THR A 335 -12.07 -25.27 13.00
C THR A 335 -12.34 -25.61 11.54
N THR A 336 -12.72 -24.62 10.73
CA THR A 336 -13.13 -24.83 9.33
C THR A 336 -12.06 -24.44 8.33
N ASP A 337 -11.11 -23.58 8.70
CA ASP A 337 -10.09 -23.04 7.81
C ASP A 337 -8.70 -23.20 8.44
N SER A 338 -7.87 -24.03 7.80
CA SER A 338 -6.53 -24.34 8.28
C SER A 338 -5.55 -23.17 8.17
N ALA A 339 -5.71 -22.29 7.19
CA ALA A 339 -4.89 -21.10 7.03
C ALA A 339 -5.22 -20.09 8.13
N PHE A 340 -6.50 -19.93 8.48
CA PHE A 340 -6.92 -19.10 9.60
C PHE A 340 -6.42 -19.65 10.94
N GLU A 341 -6.47 -20.97 11.17
CA GLU A 341 -5.91 -21.55 12.40
C GLU A 341 -4.40 -21.30 12.50
N ALA A 342 -3.65 -21.50 11.42
CA ALA A 342 -2.22 -21.19 11.38
C ALA A 342 -1.96 -19.72 11.70
N PHE A 343 -2.69 -18.81 11.07
CA PHE A 343 -2.62 -17.37 11.35
C PHE A 343 -2.94 -17.04 12.81
N TYR A 344 -4.02 -17.62 13.35
CA TYR A 344 -4.45 -17.41 14.72
C TYR A 344 -3.38 -17.87 15.72
N GLN A 345 -2.77 -19.03 15.49
CA GLN A 345 -1.70 -19.55 16.34
C GLN A 345 -0.49 -18.61 16.33
N GLU A 346 -0.08 -18.15 15.16
CA GLU A 346 1.05 -17.24 15.04
C GLU A 346 0.82 -15.91 15.79
N VAL A 347 -0.34 -15.28 15.58
CA VAL A 347 -0.71 -14.02 16.25
C VAL A 347 -0.87 -14.19 17.77
N SER A 348 -1.46 -15.31 18.21
CA SER A 348 -1.72 -15.57 19.62
C SER A 348 -0.49 -16.03 20.41
N SER A 349 0.47 -16.69 19.75
CA SER A 349 1.68 -17.27 20.36
C SER A 349 2.72 -16.26 20.87
N LEU A 350 2.65 -15.01 20.38
CA LEU A 350 3.58 -13.93 20.74
C LEU A 350 3.57 -13.56 22.22
#